data_AF-A0A518HSV6-F1
#
_entry.id   AF-A0A518HSV6-F1
#
_cell.length_a   1.000
_cell.length_b   1.000
_cell.length_c   1.000
_cell.angle_alpha   90.00
_cell.angle_beta   90.00
_cell.angle_gamma   90.00
#
_symmetry.space_group_name_H-M   'P 1'
#
loop_
_entity.id
_entity.type
_entity.pdbx_description
1 polymer ?
#
loop_
_entity_poly.entity_id
_entity_poly.type
_entity_poly.pdbx_seq_one_letter_code
_entity_poly.pdbx_strand_id
1 'polypeptide(L)'
;MPRAKYTITPDDVVHATFYIRGRLQASGFEFVDSISLENVERGFTAAADVKSRVDRAAAVNAWCETYLGSEEWKRLKTAIRKRRYRTEHYDEQHTITISKKAHHLLSKVAERDDVTFSEVLEHYLFKAFNTSRGRASKGRTTRR
;
A
#
# COMPACT_ATOMS: atom_id res chain seq x y z
N MET A 1 24.96 -12.47 10.26
CA MET A 1 24.96 -12.89 8.84
C MET A 1 24.40 -11.77 7.99
N PRO A 2 25.09 -11.33 6.92
CA PRO A 2 24.56 -10.28 6.04
C PRO A 2 23.27 -10.80 5.38
N ARG A 3 22.17 -10.07 5.55
CA ARG A 3 20.87 -10.45 4.96
C ARG A 3 20.99 -10.38 3.45
N ALA A 4 20.55 -11.44 2.75
CA ALA A 4 20.49 -11.45 1.30
C ALA A 4 19.77 -10.19 0.79
N LYS A 5 20.40 -9.53 -0.19
CA LYS A 5 19.82 -8.38 -0.88
C LYS A 5 18.49 -8.85 -1.48
N TYR A 6 17.42 -8.09 -1.27
CA TYR A 6 16.10 -8.44 -1.78
C TYR A 6 16.16 -8.53 -3.31
N THR A 7 15.61 -9.58 -3.91
CA THR A 7 15.56 -9.77 -5.36
C THR A 7 14.11 -9.65 -5.81
N ILE A 8 13.87 -8.84 -6.84
CA ILE A 8 12.55 -8.69 -7.46
C ILE A 8 12.20 -10.01 -8.16
N THR A 9 11.08 -10.61 -7.78
CA THR A 9 10.57 -11.86 -8.35
C THR A 9 9.73 -11.59 -9.62
N PRO A 10 9.43 -12.61 -10.44
CA PRO A 10 8.52 -12.45 -11.60
C PRO A 10 7.11 -11.97 -11.23
N ASP A 11 6.67 -12.21 -10.00
CA ASP A 11 5.40 -11.72 -9.48
C ASP A 11 5.49 -10.26 -9.04
N ASP A 12 6.60 -9.89 -8.39
CA ASP A 12 6.85 -8.53 -7.93
C ASP A 12 7.19 -7.56 -9.08
N VAL A 13 7.58 -8.06 -10.26
CA VAL A 13 8.09 -7.22 -11.36
C VAL A 13 7.09 -6.15 -11.81
N VAL A 14 5.80 -6.47 -11.86
CA VAL A 14 4.75 -5.50 -12.26
C VAL A 14 4.65 -4.37 -11.25
N HIS A 15 4.75 -4.70 -9.96
CA HIS A 15 4.72 -3.73 -8.87
C HIS A 15 5.98 -2.87 -8.85
N ALA A 16 7.14 -3.48 -9.07
CA ALA A 16 8.42 -2.80 -9.17
C ALA A 16 8.44 -1.82 -10.36
N THR A 17 8.01 -2.28 -11.55
CA THR A 17 7.98 -1.45 -12.75
C THR A 17 7.10 -0.23 -12.57
N PHE A 18 5.92 -0.37 -11.97
CA PHE A 18 5.05 0.78 -11.71
C PHE A 18 5.70 1.78 -10.76
N TYR A 19 6.26 1.31 -9.65
CA TYR A 19 6.86 2.20 -8.66
C TYR A 19 8.05 2.97 -9.24
N ILE A 20 8.93 2.26 -9.96
CA ILE A 20 10.11 2.88 -10.58
C ILE A 20 9.68 3.90 -11.63
N ARG A 21 8.74 3.55 -12.53
CA ARG A 21 8.22 4.50 -13.53
C ARG A 21 7.64 5.75 -12.89
N GLY A 22 6.77 5.60 -11.91
CA GLY A 22 6.13 6.75 -11.24
C GLY A 22 7.15 7.65 -10.53
N ARG A 23 8.22 7.06 -10.00
CA ARG A 23 9.25 7.82 -9.31
C ARG A 23 10.28 8.48 -10.22
N LEU A 24 10.58 7.87 -11.37
CA LEU A 24 11.35 8.50 -12.44
C LEU A 24 10.62 9.76 -12.94
N GLN A 25 9.31 9.68 -13.15
CA GLN A 25 8.48 10.83 -13.55
C GLN A 25 8.43 11.95 -12.50
N ALA A 26 8.50 11.60 -11.21
CA ALA A 26 8.48 12.56 -10.11
C ALA A 26 9.88 13.10 -9.75
N SER A 27 10.93 12.76 -10.51
CA SER A 27 12.35 13.08 -10.22
C SER A 27 12.78 12.71 -8.79
N GLY A 28 12.22 11.64 -8.25
CA GLY A 28 12.31 11.34 -6.81
C GLY A 28 13.43 10.38 -6.40
N PHE A 29 14.32 9.99 -7.31
CA PHE A 29 15.41 9.05 -7.03
C PHE A 29 16.72 9.79 -6.74
N GLU A 30 17.39 9.38 -5.65
CA GLU A 30 18.80 9.68 -5.41
C GLU A 30 19.63 8.58 -6.08
N PHE A 31 20.30 8.92 -7.18
CA PHE A 31 21.15 7.99 -7.93
C PHE A 31 22.56 7.94 -7.33
N VAL A 32 23.22 6.78 -7.47
CA VAL A 32 24.54 6.52 -6.85
C VAL A 32 25.65 7.39 -7.45
N ASP A 33 25.46 7.94 -8.65
CA ASP A 33 26.41 8.81 -9.35
C ASP A 33 25.69 9.90 -10.14
N SER A 34 26.44 10.91 -10.62
CA SER A 34 26.00 11.99 -11.52
C SER A 34 25.66 11.49 -12.95
N ILE A 35 24.82 10.47 -13.03
CA ILE A 35 24.37 9.84 -14.26
C ILE A 35 23.25 10.69 -14.87
N SER A 36 23.32 10.93 -16.18
CA SER A 36 22.24 11.58 -16.92
C SER A 36 20.93 10.81 -16.77
N LEU A 37 19.88 11.49 -16.28
CA LEU A 37 18.53 10.94 -16.07
C LEU A 37 17.99 10.28 -17.35
N GLU A 38 18.33 10.81 -18.52
CA GLU A 38 17.89 10.26 -19.82
C GLU A 38 18.43 8.85 -20.07
N ASN A 39 19.68 8.57 -19.69
CA ASN A 39 20.28 7.24 -19.86
C ASN A 39 19.65 6.24 -18.88
N VAL A 40 19.34 6.70 -17.67
CA VAL A 40 18.70 5.91 -16.62
C VAL A 40 17.28 5.50 -17.04
N GLU A 41 16.49 6.45 -17.55
CA GLU A 41 15.12 6.19 -18.00
C GLU A 41 15.07 5.29 -19.25
N ARG A 42 15.99 5.51 -20.20
CA ARG A 42 16.10 4.67 -21.39
C ARG A 42 16.46 3.23 -21.03
N GLY A 43 17.44 3.04 -20.13
CA GLY A 43 17.82 1.73 -19.62
C GLY A 43 16.68 1.03 -18.89
N PHE A 44 15.89 1.77 -18.10
CA PHE A 44 14.73 1.21 -17.42
C PHE A 44 13.63 0.82 -18.40
N THR A 45 13.37 1.65 -19.41
CA THR A 45 12.33 1.38 -20.42
C THR A 45 12.65 0.10 -21.19
N ALA A 46 13.92 -0.09 -21.59
CA ALA A 46 14.37 -1.33 -22.22
C ALA A 46 14.21 -2.55 -21.30
N ALA A 47 14.56 -2.42 -20.01
CA ALA A 47 14.39 -3.49 -19.03
C ALA A 47 12.91 -3.84 -18.77
N ALA A 48 12.03 -2.83 -18.79
CA ALA A 48 10.60 -2.99 -18.53
C ALA A 48 9.81 -3.56 -19.73
N ASP A 49 10.29 -3.38 -20.96
CA ASP A 49 9.63 -3.83 -22.19
C ASP A 49 9.84 -5.31 -22.51
N VAL A 50 10.74 -5.98 -21.78
CA VAL A 50 10.99 -7.42 -21.94
C VAL A 50 9.70 -8.22 -21.77
N LYS A 51 9.31 -9.00 -22.79
CA LYS A 51 8.01 -9.72 -22.82
C LYS A 51 7.87 -10.79 -21.73
N SER A 52 8.94 -11.54 -21.50
CA SER A 52 8.98 -12.61 -20.49
C SER A 52 9.05 -12.02 -19.08
N ARG A 53 8.17 -12.47 -18.17
CA ARG A 53 8.12 -11.98 -16.77
C ARG A 53 9.40 -12.30 -16.00
N VAL A 54 10.01 -13.48 -16.27
CA VAL A 54 11.24 -13.93 -15.62
C VAL A 54 12.42 -13.06 -16.08
N ASP A 55 12.54 -12.88 -17.39
CA ASP A 55 13.63 -12.09 -17.96
C ASP A 55 13.48 -10.60 -17.63
N ARG A 56 12.24 -10.10 -17.56
CA ARG A 56 11.94 -8.74 -17.10
C ARG A 56 12.36 -8.55 -15.65
N ALA A 57 12.09 -9.51 -14.77
CA ALA A 57 12.52 -9.43 -13.37
C ALA A 57 14.04 -9.38 -13.26
N ALA A 58 14.75 -10.22 -14.03
CA ALA A 58 16.21 -10.19 -14.10
C ALA A 58 16.75 -8.85 -14.62
N ALA A 59 16.19 -8.33 -15.72
CA ALA A 59 16.59 -7.05 -16.31
C ALA A 59 16.33 -5.87 -15.37
N VAL A 60 15.18 -5.85 -14.70
CA VAL A 60 14.85 -4.80 -13.72
C VAL A 60 15.77 -4.90 -12.49
N ASN A 61 16.09 -6.10 -12.00
CA ASN A 61 17.08 -6.26 -10.93
C ASN A 61 18.43 -5.69 -11.36
N ALA A 62 18.95 -6.08 -12.54
CA ALA A 62 20.24 -5.59 -13.04
C ALA A 62 20.28 -4.07 -13.18
N TRP A 63 19.21 -3.46 -13.71
CA TRP A 63 19.08 -2.01 -13.78
C TRP A 63 19.14 -1.39 -12.38
N CYS A 64 18.38 -1.92 -11.44
CA CYS A 64 18.38 -1.37 -10.10
C CYS A 64 19.71 -1.54 -9.36
N GLU A 65 20.45 -2.62 -9.59
CA GLU A 65 21.78 -2.78 -9.00
C GLU A 65 22.80 -1.78 -9.56
N THR A 66 22.60 -1.36 -10.80
CA THR A 66 23.47 -0.40 -11.50
C THR A 66 23.19 1.03 -11.04
N TYR A 67 21.92 1.38 -10.82
CA TYR A 67 21.52 2.80 -10.64
C TYR A 67 21.02 3.14 -9.22
N LEU A 68 20.57 2.18 -8.42
CA LEU A 68 19.98 2.45 -7.10
C LEU A 68 20.94 2.18 -5.94
N GLY A 69 21.01 3.14 -5.02
CA GLY A 69 21.69 2.98 -3.75
C GLY A 69 20.98 2.01 -2.80
N SER A 70 21.66 1.62 -1.73
CA SER A 70 21.15 0.68 -0.72
C SER A 70 19.88 1.19 -0.01
N GLU A 71 19.80 2.49 0.29
CA GLU A 71 18.60 3.10 0.87
C GLU A 71 17.42 3.09 -0.10
N GLU A 72 17.70 3.34 -1.39
CA GLU A 72 16.69 3.31 -2.42
C GLU A 72 16.14 1.92 -2.70
N TRP A 73 17.00 0.91 -2.56
CA TRP A 73 16.61 -0.49 -2.58
C TRP A 73 15.65 -0.84 -1.43
N LYS A 74 15.90 -0.32 -0.22
CA LYS A 74 15.00 -0.54 0.94
C LYS A 74 13.64 0.13 0.73
N ARG A 75 13.62 1.36 0.19
CA ARG A 75 12.38 2.09 -0.14
C ARG A 75 11.58 1.34 -1.21
N LEU A 76 12.24 0.89 -2.28
CA LEU A 76 11.65 0.08 -3.35
C LEU A 76 11.01 -1.20 -2.79
N LYS A 77 11.77 -1.98 -2.01
CA LYS A 77 11.26 -3.21 -1.37
C LYS A 77 10.00 -2.96 -0.55
N THR A 78 9.99 -1.89 0.24
CA THR A 78 8.85 -1.52 1.08
C THR A 78 7.64 -1.13 0.24
N ALA A 79 7.86 -0.38 -0.84
CA ALA A 79 6.80 0.03 -1.76
C ALA A 79 6.20 -1.16 -2.51
N ILE A 80 7.02 -2.10 -2.99
CA ILE A 80 6.56 -3.34 -3.64
C ILE A 80 5.67 -4.14 -2.69
N ARG A 81 6.13 -4.37 -1.45
CA ARG A 81 5.35 -5.10 -0.44
C ARG A 81 4.01 -4.45 -0.14
N LYS A 82 3.99 -3.12 0.05
CA LYS A 82 2.75 -2.37 0.29
C LYS A 82 1.79 -2.48 -0.89
N ARG A 83 2.32 -2.38 -2.12
CA ARG A 83 1.49 -2.46 -3.32
C ARG A 83 0.92 -3.85 -3.51
N ARG A 84 1.74 -4.90 -3.37
CA ARG A 84 1.31 -6.30 -3.47
C ARG A 84 0.18 -6.58 -2.48
N TYR A 85 0.38 -6.21 -1.22
CA TYR A 85 -0.64 -6.35 -0.18
C TYR A 85 -1.96 -5.66 -0.55
N ARG A 86 -1.91 -4.43 -1.05
CA ARG A 86 -3.11 -3.69 -1.51
C ARG A 86 -3.79 -4.30 -2.73
N THR A 87 -3.04 -4.98 -3.61
CA THR A 87 -3.61 -5.67 -4.76
C THR A 87 -4.28 -6.97 -4.34
N GLU A 88 -3.71 -7.68 -3.37
CA GLU A 88 -4.28 -8.92 -2.81
C GLU A 88 -5.53 -8.65 -1.97
N HIS A 89 -5.59 -7.55 -1.21
CA HIS A 89 -6.66 -7.25 -0.24
C HIS A 89 -7.48 -6.02 -0.69
N TYR A 90 -7.67 -5.84 -2.00
CA TYR A 90 -8.31 -4.64 -2.56
C TYR A 90 -9.77 -4.48 -2.12
N ASP A 91 -10.49 -5.58 -1.95
CA ASP A 91 -11.89 -5.65 -1.55
C ASP A 91 -12.09 -5.61 -0.02
N GLU A 92 -11.05 -5.84 0.76
CA GLU A 92 -11.13 -5.89 2.23
C GLU A 92 -10.95 -4.52 2.90
N GLN A 93 -10.39 -3.52 2.19
CA GLN A 93 -10.00 -2.24 2.80
C GLN A 93 -10.56 -1.03 2.07
N HIS A 94 -11.17 -0.12 2.84
CA HIS A 94 -11.62 1.18 2.34
C HIS A 94 -10.97 2.34 3.09
N THR A 95 -10.63 3.40 2.35
CA THR A 95 -10.13 4.65 2.95
C THR A 95 -11.29 5.58 3.23
N ILE A 96 -11.42 6.03 4.48
CA ILE A 96 -12.42 7.02 4.89
C ILE A 96 -11.73 8.29 5.39
N THR A 97 -12.32 9.44 5.10
CA THR A 97 -11.89 10.73 5.67
C THR A 97 -12.78 11.06 6.86
N ILE A 98 -12.17 11.27 8.03
CA ILE A 98 -12.88 11.59 9.27
C ILE A 98 -12.36 12.90 9.87
N SER A 99 -13.18 13.54 10.71
CA SER A 99 -12.76 14.75 11.41
C SER A 99 -11.60 14.45 12.39
N LYS A 100 -10.74 15.44 12.62
CA LYS A 100 -9.62 15.33 13.59
C LYS A 100 -10.09 14.90 14.99
N LYS A 101 -11.25 15.41 15.42
CA LYS A 101 -11.86 15.04 16.71
C LYS A 101 -12.30 13.58 16.75
N ALA A 102 -12.93 13.09 15.67
CA ALA A 102 -13.33 11.69 15.57
C ALA A 102 -12.12 10.75 15.56
N HIS A 103 -11.06 11.11 14.83
CA HIS A 103 -9.80 10.37 14.84
C HIS A 103 -9.21 10.26 16.25
N HIS A 104 -9.17 11.38 17.00
CA HIS A 104 -8.65 11.39 18.37
C HIS A 104 -9.43 10.46 19.31
N LEU A 105 -10.75 10.42 19.18
CA LEU A 105 -11.59 9.52 19.97
C LEU A 105 -11.34 8.05 19.60
N LEU A 106 -11.24 7.74 18.30
CA LEU A 106 -10.92 6.39 17.83
C LEU A 106 -9.55 5.93 18.34
N SER A 107 -8.51 6.76 18.24
CA SER A 107 -7.19 6.48 18.80
C SER A 107 -7.26 6.11 20.28
N LYS A 108 -7.93 6.93 21.09
CA LYS A 108 -8.03 6.68 22.54
C LYS A 108 -8.74 5.37 22.88
N VAL A 109 -9.78 5.00 22.13
CA VAL A 109 -10.51 3.75 22.37
C VAL A 109 -9.68 2.55 21.92
N ALA A 110 -9.07 2.64 20.73
CA ALA A 110 -8.18 1.62 20.19
C ALA A 110 -7.01 1.32 21.13
N GLU A 111 -6.35 2.37 21.64
CA GLU A 111 -5.25 2.23 22.60
C GLU A 111 -5.69 1.66 23.95
N ARG A 112 -6.88 2.02 24.44
CA ARG A 112 -7.40 1.52 25.72
C ARG A 112 -7.70 0.02 25.67
N ASP A 113 -8.30 -0.42 24.57
CA ASP A 113 -8.80 -1.78 24.42
C ASP A 113 -7.82 -2.70 23.68
N ASP A 114 -6.64 -2.19 23.27
CA ASP A 114 -5.62 -2.87 22.46
C ASP A 114 -6.17 -3.50 21.18
N VAL A 115 -7.00 -2.74 20.48
CA VAL A 115 -7.69 -3.17 19.25
C VAL A 115 -7.44 -2.19 18.10
N THR A 116 -7.67 -2.67 16.88
CA THR A 116 -7.58 -1.88 15.66
C THR A 116 -8.77 -0.92 15.52
N PHE A 117 -8.60 0.12 14.68
CA PHE A 117 -9.69 1.06 14.38
C PHE A 117 -10.90 0.37 13.75
N SER A 118 -10.66 -0.64 12.89
CA SER A 118 -11.72 -1.42 12.26
C SER A 118 -12.56 -2.15 13.30
N GLU A 119 -11.94 -2.84 14.25
CA GLU A 119 -12.65 -3.55 15.32
C GLU A 119 -13.47 -2.60 16.21
N VAL A 120 -12.92 -1.43 16.54
CA VAL A 120 -13.67 -0.40 17.27
C VAL A 120 -14.90 0.03 16.47
N LEU A 121 -14.74 0.34 15.19
CA LEU A 121 -15.84 0.77 14.33
C LEU A 121 -16.90 -0.34 14.20
N GLU A 122 -16.49 -1.57 13.95
CA GLU A 122 -17.38 -2.73 13.84
C GLU A 122 -18.18 -2.93 15.13
N HIS A 123 -17.53 -2.91 16.29
CA HIS A 123 -18.20 -3.06 17.58
C HIS A 123 -19.26 -1.97 17.83
N TYR A 124 -18.91 -0.69 17.60
CA TYR A 124 -19.85 0.41 17.82
C TYR A 124 -20.98 0.43 16.78
N LEU A 125 -20.69 0.17 15.50
CA LEU A 125 -21.68 0.12 14.43
C LEU A 125 -22.62 -1.07 14.61
N PHE A 126 -22.11 -2.24 14.98
CA PHE A 126 -22.91 -3.43 15.28
C PHE A 126 -23.87 -3.15 16.45
N LYS A 127 -23.38 -2.54 17.52
CA LYS A 127 -24.23 -2.14 18.66
C LYS A 127 -25.30 -1.13 18.25
N ALA A 128 -24.94 -0.12 17.46
CA ALA A 128 -25.88 0.90 16.99
C ALA A 128 -26.97 0.30 16.07
N PHE A 129 -26.58 -0.60 15.17
CA PHE A 129 -27.48 -1.29 14.25
C PHE A 129 -28.47 -2.21 14.98
N ASN A 130 -28.00 -2.96 15.98
CA ASN A 130 -28.87 -3.85 16.75
C ASN A 130 -29.78 -3.10 17.73
N THR A 131 -29.32 -1.96 18.27
CA THR A 131 -30.13 -1.13 19.18
C THR A 131 -31.26 -0.41 18.44
N SER A 132 -31.06 0.01 17.19
CA SER A 132 -32.08 0.72 16.41
C SER A 132 -33.26 -0.18 15.98
N ARG A 133 -33.03 -1.48 15.76
CA ARG A 133 -34.10 -2.47 15.55
C ARG A 133 -35.01 -2.67 16.77
N GLY A 134 -34.52 -2.40 17.98
CA GLY A 134 -35.32 -2.48 19.22
C GLY A 134 -36.30 -1.31 19.43
N ARG A 135 -36.20 -0.22 18.67
CA ARG A 135 -37.03 0.98 18.84
C ARG A 135 -38.24 1.08 17.88
N ALA A 136 -38.34 0.21 16.88
CA ALA A 136 -39.36 0.30 15.83
C ALA A 136 -40.72 -0.37 16.16
N SER A 137 -40.94 -0.92 17.36
CA SER A 137 -42.21 -1.63 17.69
C SER A 137 -43.17 -0.92 18.66
N LYS A 138 -42.86 0.29 19.14
CA LYS A 138 -43.82 1.06 19.98
C LYS A 138 -44.56 2.12 19.16
N GLY A 139 -45.22 1.69 18.08
CA GLY A 139 -46.13 2.51 17.29
C GLY A 139 -47.59 2.16 17.55
N ARG A 140 -48.26 2.98 18.37
CA ARG A 140 -49.71 3.25 18.38
C ARG A 140 -50.68 2.04 18.40
N THR A 141 -51.07 1.63 19.61
CA THR A 141 -52.43 1.11 19.83
C THR A 141 -53.34 2.29 20.17
N THR A 142 -53.89 2.93 19.14
CA THR A 142 -55.08 3.78 19.25
C THR A 142 -56.23 3.04 18.62
N ARG A 143 -57.20 2.58 19.42
CA ARG A 143 -58.60 2.29 19.04
C ARG A 143 -59.39 2.18 20.34
N ARG A 144 -60.13 3.24 20.70
CA ARG A 144 -61.54 3.56 20.34
C ARG A 144 -62.52 2.71 21.12
#